data_AF-A0A928DBP9-F1
#
_entry.id   AF-A0A928DBP9-F1
#
_cell.length_a   1.000
_cell.length_b   1.000
_cell.length_c   1.000
_cell.angle_alpha   90.00
_cell.angle_beta   90.00
_cell.angle_gamma   90.00
#
_symmetry.space_group_name_H-M   'P 1'
#
loop_
_entity.id
_entity.type
_entity.pdbx_description
1 polymer ?
#
loop_
_entity_poly.entity_id
_entity_poly.type
_entity_poly.pdbx_seq_one_letter_code
_entity_poly.pdbx_strand_id
1 'polypeptide(L)'
;MGRCLSCVFVLSVSAMTIFAEGRYSFYISNHHQSPSHRVIHPIVGKTNFVYDAKGRLEEVRGEGIAFLVRDCENVTIRNLRLDYARPMLTETRIAGFEGGRTILDYDRKRCPMMVKDGL
;
A
#
# COMPACT_ATOMS: atom_id res chain seq x y z
N MET A 1 -2.11 14.96 50.11
CA MET A 1 -1.43 13.67 49.87
C MET A 1 -2.44 12.68 49.28
N GLY A 2 -2.23 12.25 48.02
CA GLY A 2 -2.80 11.03 47.39
C GLY A 2 -4.33 10.97 47.22
N ARG A 3 -4.91 10.58 46.08
CA ARG A 3 -4.40 9.94 44.88
C ARG A 3 -5.29 10.35 43.69
N CYS A 4 -4.60 10.66 42.60
CA CYS A 4 -5.11 10.65 41.24
C CYS A 4 -5.65 9.23 40.94
N LEU A 5 -6.94 9.14 40.61
CA LEU A 5 -7.51 8.02 39.86
C LEU A 5 -7.89 8.59 38.50
N SER A 6 -6.89 8.61 37.62
CA SER A 6 -7.10 8.76 36.19
C SER A 6 -8.04 7.65 35.73
N CYS A 7 -9.31 8.00 35.50
CA CYS A 7 -10.17 7.21 34.63
C CYS A 7 -9.56 7.25 33.24
N VAL A 8 -8.73 6.24 32.94
CA VAL A 8 -8.33 5.92 31.57
C VAL A 8 -9.60 5.45 30.88
N PHE A 9 -10.29 6.38 30.20
CA PHE A 9 -11.26 6.01 29.18
C PHE A 9 -10.47 5.34 28.06
N VAL A 10 -10.31 4.02 28.12
CA VAL A 10 -10.05 3.22 26.93
C VAL A 10 -11.35 3.22 26.15
N LEU A 11 -11.61 4.32 25.44
CA LEU A 11 -12.58 4.36 24.36
C LEU A 11 -12.04 3.44 23.26
N SER A 12 -12.33 2.15 23.39
CA SER A 12 -12.29 1.19 22.29
C SER A 12 -13.41 1.56 21.33
N VAL A 13 -13.21 2.67 20.61
CA VAL A 13 -14.07 3.00 19.48
C VAL A 13 -13.64 2.01 18.40
N SER A 14 -14.42 0.95 18.18
CA SER A 14 -14.44 0.22 16.91
C SER A 14 -15.02 1.09 15.79
N ALA A 15 -14.61 2.36 15.72
CA ALA A 15 -14.79 3.20 14.56
C ALA A 15 -13.70 2.76 13.59
N MET A 16 -14.10 1.99 12.58
CA MET A 16 -13.32 1.90 11.35
C MET A 16 -13.08 3.34 10.91
N THR A 17 -11.86 3.85 11.09
CA THR A 17 -11.51 5.19 10.64
C THR A 17 -11.52 5.13 9.12
N ILE A 18 -12.58 5.68 8.52
CA ILE A 18 -12.70 5.76 7.08
C ILE A 18 -11.79 6.89 6.63
N PHE A 19 -10.67 6.52 6.05
CA PHE A 19 -9.87 7.47 5.28
C PHE A 19 -10.52 7.62 3.91
N ALA A 20 -10.79 8.87 3.52
CA ALA A 20 -11.17 9.14 2.15
C ALA A 20 -9.92 9.01 1.28
N GLU A 21 -9.93 8.04 0.36
CA GLU A 21 -8.94 7.95 -0.70
C GLU A 21 -8.87 9.29 -1.45
N GLY A 22 -7.67 9.73 -1.81
CA GLY A 22 -7.50 11.01 -2.49
C GLY A 22 -6.23 11.10 -3.30
N ARG A 23 -6.12 12.18 -4.08
CA ARG A 23 -4.89 12.58 -4.76
C ARG A 23 -4.17 13.65 -3.95
N TYR A 24 -2.87 13.46 -3.76
CA TYR A 24 -2.03 14.33 -2.96
C TYR A 24 -0.76 14.67 -3.73
N SER A 25 -0.30 15.91 -3.60
CA SER A 25 0.98 16.34 -4.16
C SER A 25 2.00 16.40 -3.03
N PHE A 26 3.04 15.57 -3.12
CA PHE A 26 4.16 15.53 -2.19
C PHE A 26 5.37 14.88 -2.86
N TYR A 27 6.55 15.14 -2.32
CA TYR A 27 7.79 14.54 -2.76
C TYR A 27 8.11 13.28 -1.93
N ILE A 28 8.53 12.21 -2.60
CA ILE A 28 8.98 10.98 -1.95
C ILE A 28 10.45 10.76 -2.30
N SER A 29 11.35 10.86 -1.33
CA SER A 29 12.77 10.63 -1.58
C SER A 29 13.03 9.25 -2.20
N ASN A 30 13.97 9.19 -3.15
CA ASN A 30 14.39 7.97 -3.84
C ASN A 30 13.29 7.25 -4.65
N HIS A 31 12.20 7.94 -4.99
CA HIS A 31 11.12 7.40 -5.82
C HIS A 31 10.90 8.26 -7.05
N HIS A 32 10.23 7.70 -8.07
CA HIS A 32 9.77 8.49 -9.20
C HIS A 32 8.73 9.50 -8.74
N GLN A 33 8.90 10.75 -9.16
CA GLN A 33 7.99 11.83 -8.81
C GLN A 33 6.83 11.86 -9.81
N SER A 34 5.63 12.00 -9.28
CA SER A 34 4.42 12.26 -10.07
C SER A 34 3.81 13.58 -9.62
N PRO A 35 3.14 14.34 -10.50
CA PRO A 35 2.49 15.60 -10.10
C PRO A 35 1.47 15.41 -8.96
N SER A 36 0.84 14.23 -8.92
CA SER A 36 0.00 13.78 -7.82
C SER A 36 0.07 12.28 -7.64
N HIS A 37 -0.01 11.84 -6.39
CA HIS A 37 -0.06 10.45 -5.99
C HIS A 37 -1.46 10.11 -5.49
N ARG A 38 -2.00 8.97 -5.94
CA ARG A 38 -3.22 8.39 -5.36
C ARG A 38 -2.85 7.73 -4.04
N VAL A 39 -3.53 8.10 -2.96
CA VAL A 39 -3.29 7.57 -1.62
C VAL A 39 -4.58 6.95 -1.10
N ILE A 40 -4.51 5.69 -0.67
CA ILE A 40 -5.67 4.94 -0.15
C ILE A 40 -5.98 5.35 1.30
N HIS A 41 -4.95 5.42 2.15
CA HIS A 41 -5.09 5.77 3.57
C HIS A 41 -4.21 6.98 3.94
N PRO A 42 -4.71 8.21 3.74
CA PRO A 42 -4.03 9.43 4.19
C PRO A 42 -4.16 9.66 5.71
N ILE A 43 -3.10 9.34 6.46
CA ILE A 43 -2.95 9.64 7.88
C ILE A 43 -2.19 10.97 8.02
N VAL A 44 -2.94 12.06 8.23
CA VAL A 44 -2.38 13.42 8.30
C VAL A 44 -2.74 14.09 9.62
N GLY A 45 -1.76 14.73 10.27
CA GLY A 45 -2.02 15.57 11.45
C GLY A 45 -2.46 14.79 12.69
N LYS A 46 -2.04 13.54 12.84
CA LYS A 46 -2.50 12.66 13.93
C LYS A 46 -1.43 12.49 15.02
N THR A 47 -1.87 12.53 16.27
CA THR A 47 -1.02 12.27 17.45
C THR A 47 -1.62 11.12 18.25
N ASN A 48 -0.78 10.15 18.66
CA ASN A 48 -1.21 8.95 19.42
C ASN A 48 -2.30 8.13 18.70
N PHE A 49 -2.12 7.90 17.40
CA PHE A 49 -3.13 7.25 16.56
C PHE A 49 -2.75 5.81 16.22
N VAL A 50 -3.72 4.90 16.27
CA VAL A 50 -3.54 3.48 15.92
C VAL A 50 -4.46 3.11 14.76
N TYR A 51 -3.87 2.70 13.64
CA TYR A 51 -4.56 1.99 12.57
C TYR A 51 -4.42 0.48 12.77
N ASP A 52 -5.53 -0.19 13.09
CA ASP A 52 -5.59 -1.64 13.23
C ASP A 52 -6.43 -2.23 12.09
N ALA A 53 -5.75 -2.86 11.12
CA ALA A 53 -6.40 -3.48 9.97
C ALA A 53 -7.10 -4.81 10.31
N LYS A 54 -6.98 -5.30 11.55
CA LYS A 54 -7.63 -6.54 12.03
C LYS A 54 -7.39 -7.76 11.14
N GLY A 55 -6.22 -7.83 10.50
CA GLY A 55 -5.84 -8.93 9.60
C GLY A 55 -6.43 -8.87 8.20
N ARG A 56 -7.18 -7.81 7.86
CA ARG A 56 -7.75 -7.62 6.53
C ARG A 56 -6.64 -7.44 5.49
N LEU A 57 -6.86 -8.01 4.30
CA LEU A 57 -6.08 -7.71 3.11
C LEU A 57 -6.59 -6.41 2.50
N GLU A 58 -5.73 -5.40 2.47
CA GLU A 58 -5.91 -4.18 1.69
C GLU A 58 -5.32 -4.39 0.29
N GLU A 59 -6.15 -4.30 -0.75
CA GLU A 59 -5.71 -4.42 -2.13
C GLU A 59 -5.58 -3.04 -2.79
N VAL A 60 -4.37 -2.69 -3.21
CA VAL A 60 -4.11 -1.47 -3.96
C VAL A 60 -4.33 -1.73 -5.44
N ARG A 61 -5.27 -0.99 -6.06
CA ARG A 61 -5.54 -1.07 -7.50
C ARG A 61 -4.73 -0.03 -8.26
N GLY A 62 -4.01 -0.44 -9.30
CA GLY A 62 -3.17 0.49 -10.09
C GLY A 62 -2.03 1.10 -9.27
N GLU A 63 -1.51 2.25 -9.71
CA GLU A 63 -0.34 2.91 -9.12
C GLU A 63 -0.69 3.74 -7.88
N GLY A 64 -1.27 3.10 -6.87
CA GLY A 64 -1.61 3.70 -5.59
C GLY A 64 -0.50 3.58 -4.55
N ILE A 65 -0.45 4.56 -3.64
CA ILE A 65 0.27 4.49 -2.38
C ILE A 65 -0.73 4.05 -1.31
N ALA A 66 -0.43 2.98 -0.58
CA ALA A 66 -1.34 2.45 0.43
C ALA A 66 -1.54 3.42 1.59
N PHE A 67 -0.44 3.94 2.16
CA PHE A 67 -0.47 4.83 3.31
C PHE A 67 0.38 6.07 3.07
N LEU A 68 -0.18 7.23 3.36
CA LEU A 68 0.58 8.47 3.56
C LEU A 68 0.54 8.78 5.05
N VAL A 69 1.70 8.87 5.69
CA VAL A 69 1.81 9.37 7.08
C VAL A 69 2.52 10.71 7.02
N ARG A 70 1.81 11.79 7.34
CA ARG A 70 2.33 13.16 7.23
C ARG A 70 1.95 13.99 8.44
N ASP A 71 2.89 14.79 8.95
CA ASP A 71 2.66 15.70 10.07
C ASP A 71 2.06 14.98 11.29
N CYS A 72 2.57 13.78 11.61
CA CYS A 72 2.05 12.92 12.66
C CYS A 72 3.08 12.64 13.76
N GLU A 73 2.59 12.28 14.95
CA GLU A 73 3.40 11.89 16.11
C GLU A 73 2.82 10.63 16.76
N ASN A 74 3.69 9.67 17.11
CA ASN A 74 3.30 8.41 17.75
C ASN A 74 2.13 7.67 17.03
N VAL A 75 2.36 7.30 15.77
CA VAL A 75 1.41 6.53 14.96
C VAL A 75 1.81 5.06 14.92
N THR A 76 0.85 4.16 15.14
CA THR A 76 1.03 2.71 14.97
C THR A 76 0.12 2.19 13.85
N ILE A 77 0.67 1.45 12.90
CA ILE A 77 -0.08 0.69 11.89
C ILE A 77 0.18 -0.79 12.16
N ARG A 78 -0.85 -1.59 12.42
CA ARG A 78 -0.70 -3.00 12.80
C ARG A 78 -1.76 -3.92 12.21
N ASN A 79 -1.47 -5.22 12.25
CA ASN A 79 -2.33 -6.29 11.73
C ASN A 79 -2.71 -6.09 10.25
N LEU A 80 -1.82 -5.47 9.47
CA LEU A 80 -2.01 -5.14 8.06
C LEU A 80 -1.52 -6.27 7.17
N ARG A 81 -2.37 -6.66 6.21
CA ARG A 81 -1.92 -7.36 5.00
C ARG A 81 -2.14 -6.41 3.83
N LEU A 82 -1.11 -6.20 3.02
CA LEU A 82 -1.13 -5.26 1.91
C LEU A 82 -0.61 -5.95 0.66
N ASP A 83 -1.35 -5.83 -0.43
CA ASP A 83 -0.90 -6.30 -1.75
C ASP A 83 -1.45 -5.39 -2.85
N TYR A 84 -0.89 -5.50 -4.05
CA TYR A 84 -1.47 -4.93 -5.24
C TYR A 84 -2.42 -5.92 -5.89
N ALA A 85 -3.59 -5.45 -6.33
CA ALA A 85 -4.55 -6.27 -7.06
C ALA A 85 -3.96 -6.85 -8.37
N ARG A 86 -2.91 -6.21 -8.89
CA ARG A 86 -2.06 -6.72 -9.96
C ARG A 86 -0.59 -6.47 -9.61
N PRO A 87 0.30 -7.46 -9.74
CA PRO A 87 1.73 -7.26 -9.55
C PRO A 87 2.28 -6.14 -10.46
N MET A 88 3.08 -5.25 -9.88
CA MET A 88 3.78 -4.19 -10.63
C MET A 88 4.98 -4.74 -11.42
N LEU A 89 5.54 -5.85 -10.96
CA LEU A 89 6.60 -6.59 -11.63
C LEU A 89 6.04 -7.86 -12.23
N THR A 90 6.56 -8.22 -13.40
CA THR A 90 6.19 -9.47 -14.06
C THR A 90 7.20 -10.55 -13.72
N GLU A 91 6.71 -11.66 -13.19
CA GLU A 91 7.49 -12.88 -12.97
C GLU A 91 7.23 -13.83 -14.13
N THR A 92 8.30 -14.41 -14.67
CA THR A 92 8.22 -15.40 -15.76
C THR A 92 9.13 -16.57 -15.44
N ARG A 93 8.82 -17.73 -16.01
CA ARG A 93 9.64 -18.93 -15.96
C ARG A 93 10.44 -19.05 -17.25
N ILE A 94 11.74 -19.28 -17.14
CA ILE A 94 12.56 -19.63 -18.30
C ILE A 94 12.17 -21.05 -18.74
N ALA A 95 11.69 -21.18 -19.97
CA ALA A 95 11.28 -22.45 -20.56
C ALA A 95 12.38 -23.08 -21.42
N GLY A 96 13.33 -22.30 -21.91
CA GLY A 96 14.46 -22.79 -22.69
C GLY A 96 15.20 -21.69 -23.43
N PHE A 97 16.12 -22.10 -24.29
CA PHE A 97 16.91 -21.22 -25.15
C PHE A 97 16.93 -21.78 -26.58
N GLU A 98 16.66 -20.93 -27.57
CA GLU A 98 16.64 -21.32 -28.98
C GLU A 98 17.11 -20.17 -29.86
N GLY A 99 18.03 -20.41 -30.80
CA GLY A 99 18.50 -19.40 -31.75
C GLY A 99 19.05 -18.12 -31.10
N GLY A 100 19.70 -18.24 -29.92
CA GLY A 100 20.20 -17.10 -29.15
C GLY A 100 19.12 -16.31 -28.39
N ARG A 101 17.89 -16.81 -28.33
CA ARG A 101 16.76 -16.19 -27.62
C ARG A 101 16.42 -16.98 -26.36
N THR A 102 15.87 -16.28 -25.37
CA THR A 102 15.28 -16.89 -24.17
C THR A 102 13.79 -17.09 -24.39
N ILE A 103 13.31 -18.31 -24.19
CA ILE A 103 11.89 -18.64 -24.26
C ILE A 103 11.33 -18.50 -22.84
N LEU A 104 10.29 -17.67 -22.70
CA LEU A 104 9.64 -17.37 -21.42
C LEU A 104 8.22 -17.94 -21.40
N ASP A 105 7.87 -18.57 -20.28
CA ASP A 105 6.53 -19.00 -19.95
C ASP A 105 6.01 -18.14 -18.79
N TYR A 106 4.75 -17.70 -18.86
CA TYR A 106 4.20 -16.77 -17.86
C TYR A 106 2.69 -16.93 -17.73
N ASP A 107 2.18 -16.63 -16.53
CA ASP A 107 0.74 -16.62 -16.27
C ASP A 107 0.10 -15.37 -16.89
N ARG A 108 -0.61 -15.57 -18.00
CA ARG A 108 -1.30 -14.50 -18.73
C ARG A 108 -2.45 -13.87 -17.93
N LYS A 109 -3.04 -14.57 -16.97
CA LYS A 109 -4.12 -14.03 -16.13
C LYS A 109 -3.54 -13.13 -15.04
N ARG A 110 -2.45 -13.56 -14.41
CA ARG A 110 -1.78 -12.81 -13.34
C ARG A 110 -0.97 -11.63 -13.88
N CYS A 111 -0.29 -11.83 -15.00
CA CYS A 111 0.57 -10.85 -15.66
C CYS A 111 0.19 -10.71 -17.14
N PRO A 112 -0.92 -9.99 -17.46
CA PRO A 112 -1.31 -9.79 -18.85
C PRO A 112 -0.26 -8.93 -19.56
N MET A 113 0.38 -9.51 -20.58
CA MET A 113 1.35 -8.85 -21.44
C MET A 113 0.84 -8.83 -22.88
N MET A 114 1.18 -7.78 -23.60
CA MET A 114 0.92 -7.66 -25.04
C MET A 114 2.26 -7.54 -25.75
N VAL A 115 2.52 -8.45 -26.68
CA VAL A 115 3.67 -8.36 -27.58
C VAL A 115 3.25 -7.50 -28.77
N LYS A 116 3.96 -6.39 -28.98
CA LYS A 116 3.85 -5.57 -30.18
C LYS A 116 5.15 -5.68 -30.96
N ASP A 117 5.05 -5.80 -32.27
CA ASP A 117 6.19 -5.90 -33.18
C ASP A 117 7.16 -7.05 -32.83
N GLY A 118 6.62 -8.14 -32.30
CA GLY A 118 7.37 -9.38 -32.11
C GLY A 118 7.66 -10.03 -33.46
N LEU A 119 8.88 -10.52 -33.63
CA LEU A 119 9.22 -11.44 -34.73
C LEU A 119 8.37 -12.70 -34.66
#